data_AF-A0A1I8ALY7-F1
#
_entry.id   AF-A0A1I8ALY7-F1
#
_cell.length_a   1.000
_cell.length_b   1.000
_cell.length_c   1.000
_cell.angle_alpha   90.00
_cell.angle_beta   90.00
_cell.angle_gamma   90.00
#
_symmetry.space_group_name_H-M   'P 1'
#
loop_
_entity.id
_entity.type
_entity.pdbx_description
1 polymer ?
#
loop_
_entity_poly.entity_id
_entity_poly.type
_entity_poly.pdbx_seq_one_letter_code
_entity_poly.pdbx_strand_id
1 'polypeptide(L)'
;DVIARHPDRMAVYAVSGHTRMELLAEQARDSAARVVLVPDEAARSRFLAAWQGGTVPEIRVGAQALADTAADPQVTTVMAAIIGAAGVTPEQACAHPNWSMGRKISVDSATMLNKGLEVIEAHWLFSVPVDQIDVVVHPQSVIHSMVEYIDGSVMAQLGQPDMRTAIAYGLGFPERLYSGVGLLDLATMGR
;
A
#
# COMPACT_ATOMS: atom_id res chain seq x y z
N ASP A 1 3.07 -1.90 10.45
CA ASP A 1 3.08 -0.67 11.30
C ASP A 1 1.69 -0.31 11.81
N VAL A 2 0.77 0.15 10.95
CA VAL A 2 -0.59 0.58 11.35
C VAL A 2 -1.35 -0.52 12.11
N ILE A 3 -1.44 -1.74 11.56
CA ILE A 3 -2.16 -2.86 12.20
C ILE A 3 -1.66 -3.14 13.61
N ALA A 4 -0.34 -3.13 13.82
CA ALA A 4 0.28 -3.41 15.12
C ALA A 4 -0.06 -2.37 16.20
N ARG A 5 -0.57 -1.18 15.83
CA ARG A 5 -1.06 -0.16 16.79
C ARG A 5 -2.50 -0.39 17.25
N HIS A 6 -3.24 -1.28 16.59
CA HIS A 6 -4.65 -1.54 16.87
C HIS A 6 -4.92 -3.04 17.10
N PRO A 7 -4.19 -3.71 18.01
CA PRO A 7 -4.31 -5.16 18.23
C PRO A 7 -5.68 -5.59 18.79
N ASP A 8 -6.41 -4.67 19.40
CA ASP A 8 -7.77 -4.85 19.90
C ASP A 8 -8.83 -4.84 18.77
N ARG A 9 -8.49 -4.29 17.60
CA ARG A 9 -9.39 -4.16 16.45
C ARG A 9 -9.05 -5.08 15.30
N MET A 10 -7.76 -5.39 15.13
CA MET A 10 -7.25 -6.04 13.95
C MET A 10 -6.17 -7.07 14.30
N ALA A 11 -6.18 -8.17 13.57
CA ALA A 11 -5.12 -9.16 13.59
C ALA A 11 -4.72 -9.53 12.16
N VAL A 12 -3.48 -9.95 11.97
CA VAL A 12 -3.00 -10.41 10.67
C VAL A 12 -3.33 -11.88 10.52
N TYR A 13 -4.26 -12.19 9.61
CA TYR A 13 -4.58 -13.58 9.27
C TYR A 13 -3.50 -14.21 8.36
N ALA A 14 -3.13 -13.49 7.30
CA ALA A 14 -2.20 -13.96 6.29
C ALA A 14 -1.20 -12.87 5.85
N VAL A 15 0.01 -13.27 5.48
CA VAL A 15 1.00 -12.42 4.82
C VAL A 15 1.59 -13.11 3.59
N SER A 16 1.80 -12.36 2.51
CA SER A 16 2.40 -12.87 1.27
C SER A 16 3.73 -12.20 0.98
N GLY A 17 4.70 -12.93 0.44
CA GLY A 17 5.95 -12.36 -0.05
C GLY A 17 6.46 -13.06 -1.30
N HIS A 18 7.13 -12.31 -2.17
CA HIS A 18 7.61 -12.83 -3.45
C HIS A 18 9.10 -13.23 -3.43
N THR A 19 9.99 -12.33 -3.00
CA THR A 19 11.44 -12.55 -3.11
C THR A 19 12.19 -12.60 -1.78
N ARG A 20 11.79 -11.79 -0.79
CA ARG A 20 12.49 -11.59 0.50
C ARG A 20 11.94 -12.51 1.58
N MET A 21 12.38 -13.76 1.60
CA MET A 21 11.80 -14.80 2.47
C MET A 21 12.17 -14.62 3.95
N GLU A 22 13.34 -14.07 4.23
CA GLU A 22 13.83 -13.78 5.58
C GLU A 22 12.96 -12.71 6.24
N LEU A 23 12.73 -11.59 5.54
CA LEU A 23 11.83 -10.54 5.99
C LEU A 23 10.39 -11.04 6.12
N LEU A 24 9.93 -11.90 5.21
CA LEU A 24 8.60 -12.51 5.30
C LEU A 24 8.47 -13.38 6.55
N ALA A 25 9.51 -14.16 6.90
CA ALA A 25 9.54 -14.98 8.10
C ALA A 25 9.58 -14.14 9.38
N GLU A 26 10.29 -13.01 9.40
CA GLU A 26 10.22 -12.01 10.48
C GLU A 26 8.81 -11.45 10.63
N GLN A 27 8.24 -10.91 9.56
CA GLN A 27 6.91 -10.30 9.58
C GLN A 27 5.80 -11.29 9.96
N ALA A 28 5.87 -12.53 9.48
CA ALA A 28 4.92 -13.58 9.84
C ALA A 28 4.98 -13.91 11.34
N ARG A 29 6.18 -13.92 11.95
CA ARG A 29 6.35 -14.12 13.39
C ARG A 29 5.83 -12.94 14.20
N ASP A 30 6.27 -11.74 13.88
CA ASP A 30 5.92 -10.53 14.64
C ASP A 30 4.41 -10.26 14.62
N SER A 31 3.75 -10.64 13.53
CA SER A 31 2.29 -10.50 13.39
C SER A 31 1.50 -11.73 13.82
N ALA A 32 2.17 -12.82 14.20
CA ALA A 32 1.57 -14.13 14.46
C ALA A 32 0.62 -14.60 13.34
N ALA A 33 1.00 -14.34 12.08
CA ALA A 33 0.19 -14.71 10.92
C ALA A 33 -0.05 -16.22 10.88
N ARG A 34 -1.29 -16.63 10.62
CA ARG A 34 -1.68 -18.05 10.56
C ARG A 34 -1.32 -18.69 9.22
N VAL A 35 -1.33 -17.88 8.16
CA VAL A 35 -1.07 -18.31 6.79
C VAL A 35 0.05 -17.46 6.18
N VAL A 36 0.98 -18.10 5.47
CA VAL A 36 2.00 -17.43 4.67
C VAL A 36 1.90 -17.87 3.23
N LEU A 37 1.97 -16.90 2.30
CA LEU A 37 1.93 -17.17 0.87
C LEU A 37 3.27 -16.89 0.21
N VAL A 38 3.73 -17.85 -0.60
CA VAL A 38 4.99 -17.79 -1.36
C VAL A 38 4.75 -18.16 -2.83
N PRO A 39 5.59 -17.70 -3.77
CA PRO A 39 5.30 -17.88 -5.20
C PRO A 39 5.47 -19.32 -5.69
N ASP A 40 6.41 -20.07 -5.12
CA ASP A 40 6.80 -21.39 -5.59
C ASP A 40 7.44 -22.24 -4.47
N GLU A 41 7.71 -23.51 -4.76
CA GLU A 41 8.27 -24.46 -3.79
C GLU A 41 9.71 -24.12 -3.39
N ALA A 42 10.47 -23.44 -4.25
CA ALA A 42 11.82 -22.98 -3.93
C ALA A 42 11.77 -21.83 -2.90
N ALA A 43 10.80 -20.92 -3.04
CA ALA A 43 10.52 -19.87 -2.07
C ALA A 43 10.01 -20.46 -0.75
N ARG A 44 9.15 -21.48 -0.78
CA ARG A 44 8.74 -22.25 0.41
C ARG A 44 9.95 -22.82 1.16
N SER A 45 10.87 -23.46 0.44
CA SER A 45 12.09 -24.02 1.02
C SER A 45 12.96 -22.94 1.67
N ARG A 46 13.14 -21.78 1.01
CA ARG A 46 13.87 -20.63 1.56
C ARG A 46 13.18 -20.03 2.78
N PHE A 47 11.85 -19.90 2.77
CA PHE A 47 11.07 -19.44 3.92
C PHE A 47 11.25 -20.36 5.12
N LEU A 48 11.15 -21.67 4.92
CA LEU A 48 11.38 -22.66 5.98
C LEU A 48 12.79 -22.60 6.54
N ALA A 49 13.81 -22.43 5.69
CA ALA A 49 15.19 -22.26 6.12
C ALA A 49 15.42 -20.97 6.94
N ALA A 50 14.68 -19.90 6.62
CA ALA A 50 14.73 -18.64 7.34
C ALA A 50 13.84 -18.62 8.61
N TRP A 51 12.96 -19.60 8.79
CA TRP A 51 12.05 -19.64 9.93
C TRP A 51 12.80 -19.94 11.23
N GLN A 52 12.75 -18.98 12.16
CA GLN A 52 13.38 -19.08 13.48
C GLN A 52 12.30 -18.82 14.54
N GLY A 53 11.69 -19.88 15.08
CA GLY A 53 10.61 -19.73 16.06
C GLY A 53 9.78 -20.99 16.34
N GLY A 54 8.59 -20.78 16.88
CA GLY A 54 7.62 -21.83 17.23
C GLY A 54 6.92 -22.44 16.01
N THR A 55 5.62 -22.74 16.16
CA THR A 55 4.83 -23.41 15.12
C THR A 55 4.89 -22.65 13.79
N VAL A 56 5.27 -23.35 12.73
CA VAL A 56 5.30 -22.82 11.37
C VAL A 56 3.86 -22.54 10.90
N PRO A 57 3.56 -21.37 10.30
CA PRO A 57 2.25 -21.08 9.73
C PRO A 57 1.92 -22.00 8.56
N GLU A 58 0.65 -22.08 8.19
CA GLU A 58 0.25 -22.77 6.96
C GLU A 58 0.89 -22.06 5.75
N ILE A 59 1.72 -22.78 4.98
CA ILE A 59 2.35 -22.21 3.79
C ILE A 59 1.53 -22.58 2.56
N ARG A 60 0.95 -21.58 1.88
CA ARG A 60 0.26 -21.75 0.60
C ARG A 60 1.14 -21.24 -0.55
N VAL A 61 1.08 -21.89 -1.70
CA VAL A 61 2.01 -21.67 -2.81
C VAL A 61 1.28 -21.24 -4.08
N GLY A 62 1.82 -20.23 -4.76
CA GLY A 62 1.40 -19.83 -6.10
C GLY A 62 0.32 -18.75 -6.15
N ALA A 63 0.01 -18.31 -7.36
CA ALA A 63 -0.91 -17.19 -7.60
C ALA A 63 -2.37 -17.52 -7.20
N GLN A 64 -2.82 -18.75 -7.43
CA GLN A 64 -4.17 -19.16 -7.05
C GLN A 64 -4.37 -19.08 -5.53
N ALA A 65 -3.34 -19.41 -4.74
CA ALA A 65 -3.40 -19.31 -3.29
C ALA A 65 -3.64 -17.88 -2.79
N LEU A 66 -3.17 -16.85 -3.51
CA LEU A 66 -3.46 -15.46 -3.18
C LEU A 66 -4.97 -15.18 -3.29
N ALA A 67 -5.59 -15.61 -4.38
CA ALA A 67 -7.02 -15.44 -4.60
C ALA A 67 -7.85 -16.23 -3.58
N ASP A 68 -7.51 -17.49 -3.36
CA ASP A 68 -8.22 -18.36 -2.41
C ASP A 68 -8.11 -17.83 -0.98
N THR A 69 -6.96 -17.28 -0.60
CA THR A 69 -6.77 -16.69 0.74
C THR A 69 -7.47 -15.34 0.88
N ALA A 70 -7.49 -14.52 -0.16
CA ALA A 70 -8.26 -13.28 -0.17
C ALA A 70 -9.78 -13.54 -0.05
N ALA A 71 -10.25 -14.68 -0.54
CA ALA A 71 -11.64 -15.13 -0.46
C ALA A 71 -11.98 -15.97 0.79
N ASP A 72 -11.01 -16.24 1.68
CA ASP A 72 -11.22 -17.01 2.90
C ASP A 72 -12.24 -16.29 3.81
N PRO A 73 -13.30 -16.95 4.30
CA PRO A 73 -14.32 -16.30 5.15
C PRO A 73 -13.78 -15.67 6.44
N GLN A 74 -12.58 -16.06 6.90
CA GLN A 74 -11.92 -15.46 8.06
C GLN A 74 -11.21 -14.13 7.72
N VAL A 75 -11.08 -13.79 6.43
CA VAL A 75 -10.48 -12.56 5.95
C VAL A 75 -11.57 -11.52 5.71
N THR A 76 -11.59 -10.48 6.54
CA THR A 76 -12.55 -9.37 6.44
C THR A 76 -12.05 -8.20 5.60
N THR A 77 -10.73 -8.10 5.41
CA THR A 77 -10.10 -6.97 4.73
C THR A 77 -8.82 -7.43 4.05
N VAL A 78 -8.62 -7.00 2.80
CA VAL A 78 -7.44 -7.33 2.00
C VAL A 78 -6.70 -6.04 1.66
N MET A 79 -5.44 -5.94 2.09
CA MET A 79 -4.52 -4.90 1.62
C MET A 79 -3.87 -5.37 0.31
N ALA A 80 -4.40 -4.91 -0.82
CA ALA A 80 -3.85 -5.23 -2.14
C ALA A 80 -2.62 -4.35 -2.44
N ALA A 81 -1.41 -4.87 -2.16
CA ALA A 81 -0.15 -4.14 -2.32
C ALA A 81 0.83 -4.78 -3.34
N ILE A 82 0.37 -5.78 -4.10
CA ILE A 82 1.17 -6.44 -5.14
C ILE A 82 1.07 -5.62 -6.43
N ILE A 83 2.21 -5.23 -6.99
CA ILE A 83 2.30 -4.42 -8.23
C ILE A 83 2.84 -5.25 -9.41
N GLY A 84 2.37 -4.96 -10.64
CA GLY A 84 2.90 -5.60 -11.86
C GLY A 84 2.28 -5.11 -13.19
N ALA A 85 3.13 -4.50 -14.04
CA ALA A 85 3.12 -4.36 -15.51
C ALA A 85 4.32 -3.47 -15.92
N ALA A 86 5.00 -3.75 -17.04
CA ALA A 86 6.39 -3.38 -17.36
C ALA A 86 6.67 -1.93 -17.80
N GLY A 87 7.91 -1.45 -17.58
CA GLY A 87 8.53 -0.31 -18.27
C GLY A 87 9.67 0.40 -17.49
N VAL A 88 10.75 0.79 -18.20
CA VAL A 88 11.95 1.61 -17.84
C VAL A 88 12.94 1.06 -16.80
N THR A 89 14.22 1.45 -16.94
CA THR A 89 15.36 0.96 -16.17
C THR A 89 15.37 1.49 -14.73
N PRO A 90 15.59 0.62 -13.71
CA PRO A 90 15.43 0.96 -12.30
C PRO A 90 16.35 2.05 -11.75
N GLU A 91 17.56 2.18 -12.29
CA GLU A 91 18.65 2.88 -11.60
C GLU A 91 18.47 4.41 -11.58
N GLN A 92 17.87 5.00 -12.61
CA GLN A 92 17.69 6.47 -12.71
C GLN A 92 16.41 6.95 -12.03
N ALA A 93 15.37 6.12 -11.98
CA ALA A 93 14.08 6.54 -11.46
C ALA A 93 13.93 6.41 -9.94
N CYS A 94 14.76 5.60 -9.27
CA CYS A 94 14.60 5.31 -7.84
C CYS A 94 15.04 6.42 -6.88
N ALA A 95 15.58 7.54 -7.37
CA ALA A 95 15.99 8.69 -6.56
C ALA A 95 14.86 9.74 -6.44
N HIS A 96 13.73 9.36 -5.84
CA HIS A 96 12.58 10.26 -5.69
C HIS A 96 12.74 11.19 -4.47
N PRO A 97 12.48 12.52 -4.60
CA PRO A 97 12.79 13.50 -3.55
C PRO A 97 11.97 13.34 -2.26
N ASN A 98 10.71 12.90 -2.39
CA ASN A 98 9.76 12.89 -1.26
C ASN A 98 9.40 11.47 -0.76
N TRP A 99 9.67 10.42 -1.53
CA TRP A 99 9.06 9.10 -1.30
C TRP A 99 10.08 7.98 -1.52
N SER A 100 10.07 6.98 -0.65
CA SER A 100 10.79 5.72 -0.88
C SER A 100 9.80 4.68 -1.41
N MET A 101 9.90 4.34 -2.70
CA MET A 101 8.93 3.52 -3.43
C MET A 101 9.60 2.35 -4.16
N GLY A 102 8.78 1.39 -4.59
CA GLY A 102 9.23 0.29 -5.44
C GLY A 102 9.67 0.79 -6.83
N ARG A 103 10.67 0.11 -7.42
CA ARG A 103 11.32 0.50 -8.69
C ARG A 103 10.35 0.92 -9.80
N LYS A 104 9.30 0.13 -10.03
CA LYS A 104 8.28 0.38 -11.06
C LYS A 104 7.50 1.67 -10.81
N ILE A 105 7.08 1.93 -9.57
CA ILE A 105 6.33 3.14 -9.22
C ILE A 105 7.24 4.38 -9.33
N SER A 106 8.51 4.26 -8.94
CA SER A 106 9.48 5.35 -9.06
C SER A 106 9.70 5.74 -10.53
N VAL A 107 9.80 4.75 -11.43
CA VAL A 107 9.83 4.96 -12.89
C VAL A 107 8.56 5.67 -13.37
N ASP A 108 7.40 5.13 -13.04
CA ASP A 108 6.13 5.64 -13.54
C ASP A 108 5.86 7.06 -13.03
N SER A 109 6.35 7.40 -11.84
CA SER A 109 6.29 8.76 -11.30
C SER A 109 7.17 9.70 -12.10
N ALA A 110 8.39 9.29 -12.45
CA ALA A 110 9.32 10.10 -13.27
C ALA A 110 8.80 10.35 -14.70
N THR A 111 8.00 9.43 -15.25
CA THR A 111 7.39 9.54 -16.58
C THR A 111 5.97 10.11 -16.58
N MET A 112 5.42 10.43 -15.40
CA MET A 112 4.00 10.73 -15.17
C MET A 112 3.02 9.61 -15.57
N LEU A 113 3.50 8.44 -15.98
CA LEU A 113 2.66 7.28 -16.28
C LEU A 113 1.83 6.86 -15.06
N ASN A 114 2.39 6.99 -13.85
CA ASN A 114 1.69 6.71 -12.60
C ASN A 114 0.43 7.57 -12.49
N LYS A 115 0.54 8.86 -12.84
CA LYS A 115 -0.60 9.77 -12.80
C LYS A 115 -1.63 9.44 -13.88
N GLY A 116 -1.20 8.97 -15.05
CA GLY A 116 -2.11 8.47 -16.08
C GLY A 116 -2.92 7.24 -15.63
N LEU A 117 -2.29 6.31 -14.90
CA LEU A 117 -2.99 5.17 -14.30
C LEU A 117 -3.96 5.61 -13.21
N GLU A 118 -3.57 6.56 -12.36
CA GLU A 118 -4.44 7.12 -11.32
C GLU A 118 -5.68 7.84 -11.89
N VAL A 119 -5.59 8.48 -13.07
CA VAL A 119 -6.76 9.06 -13.76
C VAL A 119 -7.74 7.96 -14.17
N ILE A 120 -7.25 6.85 -14.72
CA ILE A 120 -8.08 5.69 -15.07
C ILE A 120 -8.73 5.10 -13.81
N GLU A 121 -7.96 4.95 -12.74
CA GLU A 121 -8.47 4.45 -11.45
C GLU A 121 -9.55 5.37 -10.88
N ALA A 122 -9.36 6.68 -10.87
CA ALA A 122 -10.34 7.64 -10.38
C ALA A 122 -11.65 7.61 -11.20
N HIS A 123 -11.54 7.49 -12.53
CA HIS A 123 -12.71 7.34 -13.40
C HIS A 123 -13.56 6.12 -13.01
N TRP A 124 -12.93 4.96 -12.82
CA TRP A 124 -13.64 3.73 -12.48
C TRP A 124 -14.11 3.68 -11.03
N LEU A 125 -13.29 4.14 -10.08
CA LEU A 125 -13.57 4.05 -8.65
C LEU A 125 -14.67 5.03 -8.22
N PHE A 126 -14.69 6.23 -8.81
CA PHE A 126 -15.63 7.30 -8.43
C PHE A 126 -16.68 7.59 -9.50
N SER A 127 -16.66 6.89 -10.63
CA SER A 127 -17.57 7.13 -11.77
C SER A 127 -17.52 8.57 -12.29
N VAL A 128 -16.33 9.20 -12.26
CA VAL A 128 -16.11 10.58 -12.72
C VAL A 128 -15.64 10.57 -14.18
N PRO A 129 -16.30 11.27 -15.11
CA PRO A 129 -15.85 11.37 -16.50
C PRO A 129 -14.41 11.90 -16.62
N VAL A 130 -13.63 11.38 -17.57
CA VAL A 130 -12.20 11.74 -17.71
C VAL A 130 -12.00 13.23 -18.01
N ASP A 131 -12.94 13.87 -18.70
CA ASP A 131 -12.93 15.32 -18.97
C ASP A 131 -13.23 16.19 -17.73
N GLN A 132 -13.53 15.56 -16.59
CA GLN A 132 -13.69 16.20 -15.27
C GLN A 132 -12.55 15.84 -14.30
N ILE A 133 -11.45 15.26 -14.78
CA ILE A 133 -10.30 14.89 -13.94
C ILE A 133 -9.08 15.70 -14.38
N ASP A 134 -8.73 16.70 -13.57
CA ASP A 134 -7.56 17.53 -13.80
C ASP A 134 -6.30 16.99 -13.11
N VAL A 135 -5.18 16.96 -13.85
CA VAL A 135 -3.87 16.60 -13.33
C VAL A 135 -3.08 17.86 -12.97
N VAL A 136 -2.89 18.08 -11.67
CA VAL A 136 -2.11 19.22 -11.13
C VAL A 136 -0.82 18.73 -10.50
N VAL A 137 0.31 19.30 -10.93
CA VAL A 137 1.62 19.01 -10.33
C VAL A 137 1.78 19.80 -9.03
N HIS A 138 1.93 19.09 -7.90
CA HIS A 138 2.14 19.68 -6.57
C HIS A 138 3.44 19.13 -5.93
N PRO A 139 4.60 19.78 -6.17
CA PRO A 139 5.91 19.24 -5.77
C PRO A 139 6.10 19.02 -4.27
N GLN A 140 5.40 19.79 -3.43
CA GLN A 140 5.45 19.66 -1.97
C GLN A 140 4.75 18.39 -1.47
N SER A 141 3.86 17.80 -2.28
CA SER A 141 3.09 16.59 -1.96
C SER A 141 2.29 16.67 -0.64
N VAL A 142 1.89 17.88 -0.22
CA VAL A 142 1.11 18.12 1.01
C VAL A 142 -0.37 17.94 0.77
N ILE A 143 -0.87 18.52 -0.32
CA ILE A 143 -2.22 18.24 -0.83
C ILE A 143 -2.13 16.95 -1.64
N HIS A 144 -2.87 15.91 -1.23
CA HIS A 144 -2.80 14.61 -1.90
C HIS A 144 -3.80 14.51 -3.06
N SER A 145 -5.01 15.06 -2.89
CA SER A 145 -6.03 15.24 -3.92
C SER A 145 -7.08 16.26 -3.47
N MET A 146 -7.90 16.72 -4.41
CA MET A 146 -9.00 17.66 -4.20
C MET A 146 -10.25 17.18 -4.92
N VAL A 147 -11.43 17.56 -4.41
CA VAL A 147 -12.73 17.33 -5.04
C VAL A 147 -13.46 18.66 -5.09
N GLU A 148 -13.87 19.06 -6.29
CA GLU A 148 -14.75 20.21 -6.52
C GLU A 148 -16.21 19.75 -6.54
N TYR A 149 -17.08 20.50 -5.87
CA TYR A 149 -18.51 20.25 -5.80
C TYR A 149 -19.28 21.23 -6.68
N ILE A 150 -20.52 20.86 -7.02
CA ILE A 150 -21.40 21.63 -7.91
C ILE A 150 -21.72 23.06 -7.42
N ASP A 151 -21.46 23.36 -6.14
CA ASP A 151 -21.63 24.69 -5.54
C ASP A 151 -20.36 25.55 -5.63
N GLY A 152 -19.30 25.04 -6.28
CA GLY A 152 -18.00 25.69 -6.42
C GLY A 152 -17.08 25.53 -5.20
N SER A 153 -17.51 24.78 -4.18
CA SER A 153 -16.64 24.48 -3.04
C SER A 153 -15.62 23.39 -3.39
N VAL A 154 -14.42 23.50 -2.82
CA VAL A 154 -13.34 22.51 -3.00
C VAL A 154 -12.96 21.92 -1.64
N MET A 155 -13.00 20.60 -1.55
CA MET A 155 -12.46 19.86 -0.42
C MET A 155 -11.12 19.24 -0.80
N ALA A 156 -10.08 19.52 0.00
CA ALA A 156 -8.75 18.96 -0.18
C ALA A 156 -8.38 18.07 1.00
N GLN A 157 -7.72 16.94 0.74
CA GLN A 157 -7.08 16.17 1.79
C GLN A 157 -5.59 16.51 1.85
N LEU A 158 -5.16 16.95 3.04
CA LEU A 158 -3.79 17.36 3.33
C LEU A 158 -3.15 16.42 4.36
N GLY A 159 -1.84 16.22 4.25
CA GLY A 159 -1.08 15.42 5.20
C GLY A 159 0.42 15.48 4.97
N GLN A 160 1.17 14.93 5.93
CA GLN A 160 2.56 14.56 5.69
C GLN A 160 2.62 13.49 4.58
N PRO A 161 3.63 13.49 3.70
CA PRO A 161 3.79 12.48 2.65
C PRO A 161 4.16 11.12 3.27
N ASP A 162 3.17 10.46 3.87
CA ASP A 162 3.31 9.18 4.58
C ASP A 162 2.07 8.30 4.34
N MET A 163 2.29 7.13 3.74
CA MET A 163 1.24 6.18 3.37
C MET A 163 0.47 5.65 4.59
N ARG A 164 1.01 5.73 5.81
CA ARG A 164 0.32 5.25 7.01
C ARG A 164 -1.00 5.96 7.24
N THR A 165 -1.14 7.23 6.84
CA THR A 165 -2.41 7.96 6.93
C THR A 165 -3.47 7.36 6.00
N ALA A 166 -3.13 7.14 4.72
CA ALA A 166 -4.05 6.54 3.75
C ALA A 166 -4.40 5.09 4.12
N ILE A 167 -3.40 4.30 4.54
CA ILE A 167 -3.58 2.92 5.00
C ILE A 167 -4.50 2.85 6.23
N ALA A 168 -4.28 3.71 7.23
CA ALA A 168 -5.11 3.75 8.42
C ALA A 168 -6.56 4.12 8.10
N TYR A 169 -6.78 5.05 7.16
CA TYR A 169 -8.12 5.38 6.70
C TYR A 169 -8.78 4.22 5.96
N GLY A 170 -8.09 3.58 5.00
CA GLY A 170 -8.63 2.44 4.25
C GLY A 170 -8.98 1.24 5.14
N LEU A 171 -8.20 0.98 6.19
CA LEU A 171 -8.49 -0.10 7.15
C LEU A 171 -9.58 0.25 8.17
N GLY A 172 -9.75 1.53 8.48
CA GLY A 172 -10.64 2.00 9.55
C GLY A 172 -12.02 2.44 9.10
N PHE A 173 -12.19 2.72 7.80
CA PHE A 173 -13.39 3.36 7.26
C PHE A 173 -14.69 2.65 7.71
N PRO A 174 -15.72 3.38 8.16
CA PRO A 174 -15.86 4.84 8.16
C PRO A 174 -15.19 5.56 9.34
N GLU A 175 -14.65 4.82 10.29
CA GLU A 175 -13.97 5.38 11.45
C GLU A 175 -12.53 5.81 11.13
N ARG A 176 -11.95 6.64 12.00
CA ARG A 176 -10.53 7.03 11.89
C ARG A 176 -9.68 6.19 12.82
N LEU A 177 -8.66 5.54 12.26
CA LEU A 177 -7.60 4.89 13.02
C LEU A 177 -6.42 5.85 13.22
N TYR A 178 -5.79 5.79 14.39
CA TYR A 178 -4.53 6.49 14.64
C TYR A 178 -3.42 5.91 13.76
N SER A 179 -2.83 6.72 12.88
CA SER A 179 -1.80 6.29 11.93
C SER A 179 -0.38 6.29 12.50
N GLY A 180 -0.13 7.05 13.57
CA GLY A 180 1.22 7.30 14.09
C GLY A 180 2.03 8.33 13.28
N VAL A 181 1.39 9.01 12.32
CA VAL A 181 2.00 10.11 11.55
C VAL A 181 1.89 11.41 12.34
N GLY A 182 2.95 12.21 12.33
CA GLY A 182 2.97 13.52 12.99
C GLY A 182 1.98 14.51 12.38
N LEU A 183 1.67 15.58 13.11
CA LEU A 183 0.80 16.64 12.62
C LEU A 183 1.44 17.38 11.44
N LEU A 184 0.60 17.89 10.54
CA LEU A 184 1.02 18.80 9.48
C LEU A 184 1.19 20.21 10.05
N ASP A 185 2.37 20.79 9.88
CA ASP A 185 2.66 22.18 10.27
C ASP A 185 2.77 23.08 9.05
N LEU A 186 1.63 23.63 8.63
CA LEU A 186 1.56 24.55 7.48
C LEU A 186 2.37 25.84 7.70
N ALA A 187 2.52 26.29 8.95
CA ALA A 187 3.21 27.55 9.25
C ALA A 187 4.73 27.44 9.05
N THR A 188 5.29 26.24 9.18
CA THR A 188 6.70 25.97 8.88
C THR A 188 6.92 25.73 7.39
N MET A 189 5.95 25.16 6.67
CA MET A 189 6.07 24.85 5.24
C MET A 189 5.92 26.07 4.31
N GLY A 190 5.27 27.14 4.79
CA GLY A 190 5.09 28.38 4.03
C GLY A 190 6.25 29.39 4.12
N ARG A 191 7.37 29.03 4.77
CA ARG A 191 8.55 29.90 4.95
C ARG A 191 9.69 29.53 4.02
#